data_AF-A2C9K2-F1
#
_entry.id   AF-A2C9K2-F1
#
_cell.length_a   1.000
_cell.length_b   1.000
_cell.length_c   1.000
_cell.angle_alpha   90.00
_cell.angle_beta   90.00
_cell.angle_gamma   90.00
#
_symmetry.space_group_name_H-M   'P 1'
#
loop_
_entity.id
_entity.type
_entity.pdbx_description
1 polymer ?
#
loop_
_entity_poly.entity_id
_entity_poly.type
_entity_poly.pdbx_seq_one_letter_code
_entity_poly.pdbx_strand_id
1 'polypeptide(L)' 'MSKSTREAIVDKLRACQTDEQLLAYDAQFNIESNTGPLYLVICEFLHNRTISRAIAAKWLKTLLEDRENKLRMVSVKA' A
#
# COMPACT_ATOMS: atom_id res chain seq x y z
N MET A 1 11.49 2.96 -11.65
CA MET A 1 11.88 1.97 -10.61
C MET A 1 12.59 0.81 -11.28
N SER A 2 13.70 0.30 -10.74
CA SER A 2 14.36 -0.88 -11.29
C SER A 2 13.52 -2.15 -11.07
N LYS A 3 13.78 -3.21 -11.85
CA LYS A 3 13.10 -4.51 -11.69
C LYS A 3 13.30 -5.09 -10.28
N SER A 4 14.51 -5.00 -9.74
CA SER A 4 14.85 -5.50 -8.40
C SER A 4 14.11 -4.73 -7.28
N THR A 5 13.99 -3.40 -7.40
CA THR A 5 13.21 -2.62 -6.42
C THR A 5 11.74 -2.97 -6.47
N ARG A 6 11.17 -3.19 -7.66
CA ARG A 6 9.77 -3.61 -7.82
C ARG A 6 9.52 -4.95 -7.14
N GLU A 7 10.36 -5.95 -7.42
CA GLU A 7 10.25 -7.29 -6.85
C GLU A 7 10.34 -7.24 -5.31
N ALA A 8 11.28 -6.47 -4.76
CA ALA A 8 11.43 -6.31 -3.31
C ALA A 8 10.18 -5.68 -2.64
N ILE A 9 9.52 -4.71 -3.29
CA ILE A 9 8.27 -4.12 -2.78
C ILE A 9 7.14 -5.16 -2.80
N VAL A 10 7.00 -5.89 -3.91
CA VAL A 10 5.98 -6.94 -4.03
C VAL A 10 6.19 -8.05 -2.99
N ASP A 11 7.43 -8.45 -2.75
CA ASP A 11 7.74 -9.48 -1.76
C ASP A 11 7.47 -9.01 -0.33
N LYS A 12 7.80 -7.76 0.00
CA LYS A 12 7.39 -7.17 1.29
C LYS A 12 5.88 -7.12 1.46
N LEU A 13 5.13 -6.69 0.43
CA LEU A 13 3.66 -6.67 0.44
C LEU A 13 3.06 -8.07 0.65
N ARG A 14 3.66 -9.10 0.05
CA ARG A 14 3.24 -10.50 0.23
C ARG A 14 3.58 -11.06 1.61
N ALA A 15 4.64 -10.54 2.24
CA ALA A 15 5.03 -10.91 3.60
C ALA A 15 4.10 -10.33 4.67
N CYS A 16 3.33 -9.27 4.35
CA CYS A 16 2.28 -8.75 5.23
C CYS A 16 1.09 -9.73 5.31
N GLN A 17 1.01 -10.47 6.41
CA GLN A 17 -0.05 -11.45 6.68
C GLN A 17 -1.27 -10.83 7.37
N THR A 18 -1.10 -9.69 8.05
CA THR A 18 -2.18 -8.96 8.72
C THR A 18 -2.33 -7.52 8.19
N ASP A 19 -3.47 -6.91 8.47
CA ASP A 19 -3.74 -5.52 8.08
C ASP A 19 -2.77 -4.56 8.80
N GLU A 20 -2.46 -4.80 10.07
CA GLU A 20 -1.51 -3.98 10.84
C GLU A 20 -0.11 -4.02 10.24
N GLN A 21 0.34 -5.18 9.77
CA GLN A 21 1.63 -5.31 9.09
C GLN A 21 1.66 -4.53 7.77
N LEU A 22 0.56 -4.56 7.02
CA LEU A 22 0.44 -3.78 5.79
C LEU A 22 0.44 -2.27 6.07
N LEU A 23 -0.28 -1.83 7.10
CA LEU A 23 -0.33 -0.42 7.50
C LEU A 23 1.01 0.09 8.04
N ALA A 24 1.74 -0.75 8.79
CA ALA A 24 3.09 -0.44 9.24
C ALA A 24 4.04 -0.29 8.04
N TYR A 25 3.91 -1.18 7.04
CA TYR A 25 4.69 -1.06 5.81
C TYR A 25 4.32 0.17 4.99
N ASP A 26 3.03 0.54 4.86
CA ASP A 26 2.61 1.79 4.20
C ASP A 26 3.22 3.02 4.88
N ALA A 27 3.15 3.09 6.21
CA ALA A 27 3.74 4.18 6.97
C ALA A 27 5.26 4.27 6.76
N GLN A 28 5.98 3.14 6.86
CA GLN A 28 7.42 3.09 6.60
C GLN A 28 7.75 3.50 5.17
N PHE A 29 7.04 2.95 4.18
CA PHE A 29 7.24 3.22 2.76
C PHE A 29 7.07 4.71 2.44
N ASN A 30 6.03 5.33 2.99
CA ASN A 30 5.72 6.74 2.75
C ASN A 30 6.72 7.70 3.42
N ILE A 31 7.47 7.25 4.43
CA ILE A 31 8.56 8.00 5.06
C ILE A 31 9.86 7.84 4.27
N GLU A 32 10.17 6.61 3.83
CA GLU A 32 11.48 6.25 3.26
C GLU A 32 11.57 6.48 1.74
N SER A 33 10.43 6.50 1.04
CA SER A 33 10.40 6.43 -0.42
C SER A 33 9.98 7.73 -1.09
N ASN A 34 10.78 8.18 -2.07
CA ASN A 34 10.42 9.30 -2.95
C ASN A 34 9.58 8.89 -4.17
N THR A 35 9.10 7.64 -4.22
CA THR A 35 8.34 7.11 -5.38
C THR A 35 6.83 7.38 -5.30
N GLY A 36 6.40 8.15 -4.32
CA GLY A 36 4.99 8.44 -4.06
C GLY A 36 4.36 7.45 -3.09
N PRO A 37 3.07 7.63 -2.76
CA PRO A 37 2.40 6.82 -1.76
C PRO A 37 2.21 5.36 -2.22
N LEU A 38 2.31 4.42 -1.28
CA LEU A 38 2.29 2.98 -1.59
C LEU A 38 1.08 2.53 -2.42
N TYR A 39 -0.12 3.09 -2.18
CA TYR A 39 -1.30 2.74 -2.96
C TYR A 39 -1.17 3.04 -4.46
N LEU A 40 -0.45 4.11 -4.84
CA LEU A 40 -0.20 4.42 -6.27
C LEU A 40 0.76 3.41 -6.88
N VAL A 41 1.77 2.98 -6.12
CA VAL A 41 2.71 1.94 -6.55
C VAL A 41 1.98 0.61 -6.75
N ILE A 42 1.05 0.25 -5.86
CA ILE A 42 0.20 -0.93 -6.03
C ILE A 42 -0.67 -0.81 -7.29
N CYS A 43 -1.26 0.37 -7.56
CA CYS A 43 -2.01 0.63 -8.79
C CYS A 43 -1.14 0.48 -10.04
N GLU A 44 0.12 0.93 -10.02
CA GLU A 44 1.06 0.74 -11.12
C GLU A 44 1.34 -0.76 -11.35
N PHE A 45 1.57 -1.53 -10.29
CA PHE A 45 1.81 -2.97 -10.39
C PHE A 45 0.58 -3.72 -10.93
N LEU A 46 -0.61 -3.30 -10.51
CA LEU A 46 -1.87 -3.83 -11.04
C LEU A 46 -2.04 -3.51 -12.52
N HIS A 47 -1.80 -2.27 -12.93
CA HIS A 47 -1.89 -1.82 -14.32
C HIS A 47 -0.92 -2.59 -15.22
N ASN A 48 0.32 -2.76 -14.76
CA ASN A 48 1.38 -3.49 -15.46
C ASN A 48 1.26 -5.01 -15.32
N ARG A 49 0.20 -5.52 -14.68
CA ARG A 49 -0.09 -6.95 -14.48
C ARG A 49 1.03 -7.73 -13.78
N THR A 50 1.82 -7.06 -12.93
CA THR A 50 2.91 -7.70 -12.17
C THR A 50 2.44 -8.34 -10.87
N ILE A 51 1.19 -8.06 -10.46
CA ILE A 51 0.49 -8.68 -9.33
C ILE A 51 -0.91 -9.10 -9.76
N SER A 52 -1.53 -10.03 -9.01
CA SER A 52 -2.90 -10.47 -9.32
C SER A 52 -3.94 -9.41 -8.90
N ARG A 53 -5.07 -9.38 -9.61
CA ARG A 53 -6.19 -8.47 -9.27
C ARG A 53 -6.70 -8.69 -7.84
N ALA A 54 -6.78 -9.95 -7.41
CA ALA A 54 -7.27 -10.31 -6.08
C ALA A 54 -6.35 -9.78 -4.97
N ILE A 55 -5.02 -9.93 -5.11
CA ILE A 55 -4.08 -9.49 -4.08
C ILE A 55 -3.99 -7.95 -4.04
N ALA A 56 -4.03 -7.29 -5.21
CA ALA A 56 -4.08 -5.84 -5.29
C ALA A 56 -5.33 -5.27 -4.62
N ALA A 57 -6.50 -5.86 -4.89
CA ALA A 57 -7.76 -5.44 -4.29
C ALA A 57 -7.74 -5.58 -2.76
N LYS A 58 -7.19 -6.68 -2.23
CA LYS A 58 -7.02 -6.87 -0.78
C LYS A 58 -6.20 -5.73 -0.17
N TRP A 59 -5.01 -5.47 -0.71
CA TRP A 59 -4.13 -4.42 -0.16
C TRP A 59 -4.75 -3.03 -0.28
N LEU A 60 -5.29 -2.68 -1.45
CA LEU A 60 -5.90 -1.37 -1.68
C LEU A 60 -7.09 -1.13 -0.75
N LYS A 61 -7.92 -2.16 -0.51
CA LYS A 61 -9.05 -2.07 0.42
C LYS A 61 -8.56 -1.67 1.81
N THR A 62 -7.61 -2.40 2.39
CA THR A 62 -7.07 -2.11 3.73
C THR A 62 -6.50 -0.68 3.81
N LEU A 63 -5.72 -0.25 2.80
CA LEU A 63 -5.14 1.09 2.77
C LEU A 63 -6.19 2.20 2.65
N LEU A 64 -7.26 1.98 1.89
CA LEU A 64 -8.36 2.94 1.75
C LEU A 64 -9.21 3.03 3.02
N GLU A 65 -9.54 1.90 3.64
CA GLU A 65 -10.29 1.86 4.90
C GLU A 65 -9.55 2.60 6.02
N ASP A 66 -8.23 2.41 6.14
CA ASP A 66 -7.41 3.17 7.09
C ASP A 66 -7.42 4.69 6.82
N ARG A 67 -7.33 5.10 5.55
CA ARG A 67 -7.42 6.51 5.16
C ARG A 67 -8.77 7.11 5.48
N GLU A 68 -9.86 6.42 5.15
CA GLU A 68 -11.21 6.85 5.48
C GLU A 68 -11.39 7.00 6.99
N ASN A 69 -10.89 6.05 7.78
CA ASN A 69 -10.95 6.10 9.24
C ASN A 69 -10.17 7.31 9.80
N LYS A 70 -8.96 7.57 9.29
CA LYS A 70 -8.17 8.76 9.65
C LYS A 70 -8.90 10.05 9.32
N LEU A 71 -9.52 10.15 8.13
CA LEU A 71 -10.30 11.32 7.72
C LEU A 71 -11.53 11.55 8.60
N ARG A 72 -12.25 10.48 8.98
CA ARG A 72 -13.37 10.56 9.92
C ARG A 72 -12.93 11.09 11.28
N MET A 73 -11.79 10.60 11.80
CA MET A 73 -11.25 11.08 13.08
C MET A 73 -10.85 12.56 13.06
N VAL A 74 -10.35 13.06 11.93
CA VAL A 74 -10.05 14.50 11.77
C VAL A 74 -11.33 15.32 11.66
N SER A 75 -12.32 14.84 10.91
CA SER A 75 -13.59 15.57 10.68
C SER A 75 -14.45 15.71 11.93
N VAL A 76 -14.33 14.79 12.90
CA VAL A 76 -15.03 14.87 14.21
C VAL A 76 -14.37 15.86 15.17
N LYS A 77 -13.12 16.27 14.90
CA LYS A 77 -12.34 17.18 15.75
C LYS A 77 -12.34 18.64 15.26
N ALA A 78 -13.01 18.93 14.14
CA ALA A 78 -13.04 20.24 13.49
C ALA A 78 -14.32 21.02 13.83
#